data_AF-A0A940SRY9-F1
#
_entry.id   AF-A0A940SRY9-F1
#
_cell.length_a   1.000
_cell.length_b   1.000
_cell.length_c   1.000
_cell.angle_alpha   90.00
_cell.angle_beta   90.00
_cell.angle_gamma   90.00
#
_symmetry.space_group_name_H-M   'P 1'
#
loop_
_entity.id
_entity.type
_entity.pdbx_description
1 polymer ?
#
loop_
_entity_poly.entity_id
_entity_poly.type
_entity_poly.pdbx_seq_one_letter_code
_entity_poly.pdbx_strand_id
1 'polypeptide(L)'
;LGRELQKDERYLAFRKASADNDADEALQNLIGEFNLKRLDLGNEEDKPEHDEERVKKLGEEVRGLYSQIMAHDSMRKYQAARAEFEQLLDGINRVIAYSAAGQDPDSFDPTAAASCSGDCSACGGCH
;
A
#
# COMPACT_ATOMS: atom_id res chain seq x y z
N LEU A 1 20.05 11.69 5.83
CA LEU A 1 18.68 11.12 5.91
C LEU A 1 18.57 9.75 5.25
N GLY A 2 18.62 9.63 3.92
CA GLY A 2 18.37 8.35 3.23
C GLY A 2 19.25 7.16 3.67
N ARG A 3 20.56 7.37 3.89
CA ARG A 3 21.47 6.32 4.40
C ARG A 3 21.13 5.85 5.82
N GLU A 4 20.58 6.73 6.66
CA GLU A 4 20.19 6.35 8.02
C GLU A 4 18.84 5.64 8.01
N LEU A 5 17.90 6.08 7.18
CA LEU A 5 16.65 5.36 6.92
C LEU A 5 16.90 3.91 6.48
N GLN A 6 17.91 3.68 5.63
CA GLN A 6 18.29 2.34 5.18
C GLN A 6 18.87 1.43 6.27
N LYS A 7 19.22 1.98 7.43
CA LYS A 7 19.66 1.20 8.60
C LYS A 7 18.55 0.99 9.63
N ASP A 8 17.41 1.66 9.48
CA ASP A 8 16.27 1.54 10.40
C ASP A 8 15.71 0.11 10.36
N GLU A 9 15.42 -0.45 11.53
CA GLU A 9 14.94 -1.83 11.65
C GLU A 9 13.64 -2.07 10.88
N ARG A 10 12.76 -1.07 10.79
CA ARG A 10 11.50 -1.17 10.03
C ARG A 10 11.76 -1.25 8.53
N TYR A 11 12.74 -0.50 8.03
CA TYR A 11 13.17 -0.62 6.64
C TYR A 11 13.76 -2.01 6.37
N LEU A 12 14.66 -2.49 7.23
CA LEU A 12 15.28 -3.81 7.10
C LEU A 12 14.23 -4.93 7.17
N ALA A 13 13.27 -4.83 8.07
CA ALA A 13 12.15 -5.75 8.21
C ALA A 13 11.27 -5.76 6.95
N PHE A 14 10.92 -4.60 6.42
CA PHE A 14 10.19 -4.47 5.15
C PHE A 14 10.97 -5.12 3.99
N ARG A 15 12.28 -4.86 3.86
CA ARG A 15 13.11 -5.45 2.80
C ARG A 15 13.17 -6.97 2.91
N LYS A 16 13.31 -7.51 4.12
CA LYS A 16 13.30 -8.95 4.36
C LYS A 16 11.93 -9.55 4.01
N ALA A 17 10.84 -8.96 4.51
CA ALA A 17 9.50 -9.45 4.25
C ALA A 17 9.13 -9.39 2.76
N SER A 18 9.58 -8.36 2.04
CA SER A 18 9.46 -8.28 0.58
C SER A 18 10.21 -9.43 -0.11
N ALA A 19 11.46 -9.68 0.24
CA ALA A 19 12.24 -10.76 -0.36
C ALA A 19 11.64 -12.14 -0.06
N ASP A 20 11.17 -12.37 1.17
CA ASP A 20 10.51 -13.62 1.56
C ASP A 20 9.18 -13.80 0.82
N ASN A 21 8.41 -12.72 0.61
CA ASN A 21 7.17 -12.72 -0.16
C ASN A 21 7.41 -13.02 -1.66
N ASP A 22 8.45 -12.42 -2.23
CA ASP A 22 8.81 -12.62 -3.63
C ASP A 22 9.35 -14.03 -3.90
N ALA A 23 10.03 -14.63 -2.92
CA ALA A 23 10.56 -15.99 -3.00
C ALA A 23 9.53 -17.09 -2.64
N ASP A 24 8.33 -16.73 -2.17
CA ASP A 24 7.31 -17.69 -1.76
C ASP A 24 6.61 -18.30 -2.97
N GLU A 25 7.08 -19.48 -3.39
CA GLU A 25 6.56 -20.18 -4.58
C GLU A 25 5.04 -20.45 -4.51
N ALA A 26 4.49 -20.76 -3.33
CA ALA A 26 3.07 -21.02 -3.18
C ALA A 26 2.23 -19.76 -3.43
N LEU A 27 2.67 -18.64 -2.87
CA LEU A 27 2.07 -17.34 -3.13
C LEU A 27 2.22 -16.92 -4.60
N GLN A 28 3.40 -17.10 -5.20
CA GLN A 28 3.64 -16.75 -6.60
C GLN A 28 2.76 -17.59 -7.55
N ASN A 29 2.52 -18.86 -7.22
CA ASN A 29 1.60 -19.72 -7.97
C ASN A 29 0.15 -19.20 -7.89
N LEU A 30 -0.33 -18.80 -6.70
CA LEU A 30 -1.66 -18.19 -6.55
C LEU A 30 -1.79 -16.88 -7.34
N ILE A 31 -0.76 -16.03 -7.30
CA ILE A 31 -0.72 -14.79 -8.08
C ILE A 31 -0.74 -15.08 -9.59
N GLY A 32 0.01 -16.10 -10.04
CA GLY A 32 0.02 -16.58 -11.41
C GLY A 32 -1.38 -17.03 -11.85
N GLU A 33 -2.04 -17.87 -11.06
CA GLU A 33 -3.40 -18.34 -11.33
C GLU A 33 -4.40 -17.18 -11.36
N PHE A 34 -4.31 -16.24 -10.41
CA PHE A 34 -5.14 -15.04 -10.39
C PHE A 34 -5.00 -14.23 -11.67
N ASN A 35 -3.77 -14.00 -12.14
CA ASN A 35 -3.53 -13.24 -13.36
C ASN A 35 -4.10 -13.93 -14.60
N LEU A 36 -3.99 -15.27 -14.68
CA LEU A 36 -4.58 -16.06 -15.76
C LEU A 36 -6.11 -15.97 -15.73
N LYS A 37 -6.74 -16.16 -14.56
CA LYS A 37 -8.19 -16.07 -14.42
C LYS A 37 -8.74 -14.67 -14.70
N ARG A 38 -7.99 -13.63 -14.33
CA ARG A 38 -8.34 -12.25 -14.65
C ARG A 38 -8.26 -11.98 -16.15
N LEU A 39 -7.27 -12.55 -16.84
CA LEU A 39 -7.16 -12.48 -18.29
C LEU A 39 -8.33 -13.23 -18.96
N ASP A 40 -8.64 -14.44 -18.50
CA ASP A 40 -9.77 -15.22 -19.02
C ASP A 40 -11.10 -14.50 -18.83
N LEU A 41 -11.29 -13.83 -17.69
CA LEU A 41 -12.46 -13.00 -17.41
C LEU A 41 -12.56 -11.84 -18.40
N GLY A 42 -11.50 -11.04 -18.55
CA GLY A 42 -11.49 -9.91 -19.49
C GLY A 42 -11.72 -10.37 -20.93
N ASN A 43 -11.09 -11.47 -21.34
CA ASN A 43 -11.29 -12.05 -22.68
C ASN A 43 -12.74 -12.51 -22.91
N GLU A 44 -13.45 -12.97 -21.87
CA GLU A 44 -14.86 -13.33 -21.98
C GLU A 44 -15.74 -12.09 -22.08
N GLU A 45 -15.51 -11.09 -21.21
CA GLU A 45 -16.25 -9.82 -21.18
C GLU A 45 -16.08 -9.00 -22.47
N ASP A 46 -14.93 -9.11 -23.15
CA ASP A 46 -14.64 -8.40 -24.40
C ASP A 46 -15.30 -9.03 -25.64
N LYS A 47 -15.97 -10.19 -25.51
CA LYS A 47 -16.66 -10.81 -26.65
C LYS A 47 -17.89 -10.00 -27.04
N PRO A 48 -18.19 -9.85 -28.35
CA PRO A 48 -19.43 -9.21 -28.81
C PRO A 48 -20.71 -9.85 -28.28
N GLU A 49 -20.67 -11.16 -28.03
CA GLU A 49 -21.71 -11.94 -27.37
C GLU A 49 -21.02 -12.84 -26.34
N HIS A 50 -20.94 -12.36 -25.10
CA HIS A 50 -20.26 -13.03 -23.99
C HIS A 50 -21.19 -13.97 -23.23
N ASP A 51 -20.62 -15.05 -22.70
CA ASP A 51 -21.36 -15.99 -21.85
C ASP A 51 -21.44 -15.46 -20.41
N GLU A 52 -22.62 -14.95 -20.03
CA GLU A 52 -22.91 -14.41 -18.69
C GLU A 52 -22.65 -15.41 -17.54
N GLU A 53 -22.93 -16.71 -17.75
CA GLU A 53 -22.68 -17.72 -16.72
C GLU A 53 -21.17 -17.92 -16.53
N ARG A 54 -20.43 -17.93 -17.64
CA ARG A 54 -18.97 -18.00 -17.62
C ARG A 54 -18.32 -16.76 -17.02
N VAL A 55 -18.76 -15.56 -17.36
CA VAL A 55 -18.30 -14.29 -16.75
C VAL A 55 -18.51 -14.34 -15.24
N LYS A 56 -19.71 -14.73 -14.79
CA LYS A 56 -20.01 -14.84 -13.36
C LYS A 56 -19.08 -15.84 -12.66
N LYS A 57 -18.89 -17.03 -13.23
CA LYS A 57 -18.03 -18.06 -12.67
C LYS A 57 -16.57 -17.60 -12.57
N LEU A 58 -16.02 -17.03 -13.64
CA LEU A 58 -14.67 -16.48 -13.66
C LEU A 58 -14.52 -15.33 -12.63
N GLY A 59 -15.54 -14.49 -12.49
CA GLY A 59 -15.56 -13.43 -11.47
C GLY A 59 -15.60 -13.95 -10.03
N GLU A 60 -16.25 -15.08 -9.77
CA GLU A 60 -16.20 -15.77 -8.46
C GLU A 60 -14.82 -16.38 -8.20
N GLU A 61 -14.22 -17.05 -9.20
CA GLU A 61 -12.87 -17.63 -9.12
C GLU A 61 -11.80 -16.55 -8.85
N VAL A 62 -11.84 -15.42 -9.58
CA VAL A 62 -10.92 -14.28 -9.40
C VAL A 62 -11.03 -13.70 -7.98
N ARG A 63 -12.24 -13.48 -7.48
CA ARG A 63 -12.46 -12.99 -6.11
C ARG A 63 -11.95 -13.98 -5.07
N GLY A 64 -12.20 -15.27 -5.28
CA GLY A 64 -11.71 -16.34 -4.41
C GLY A 64 -10.18 -16.41 -4.34
N LEU A 65 -9.50 -16.32 -5.49
CA LEU A 65 -8.04 -16.30 -5.57
C LEU A 65 -7.47 -15.05 -4.88
N TYR A 66 -8.08 -13.88 -5.10
CA TYR A 66 -7.67 -12.66 -4.41
C TYR A 66 -7.75 -12.78 -2.89
N SER A 67 -8.86 -13.33 -2.36
CA SER A 67 -8.99 -13.57 -0.92
C SER A 67 -7.93 -14.52 -0.38
N GLN A 68 -7.59 -15.58 -1.11
CA GLN A 68 -6.53 -16.52 -0.72
C GLN A 68 -5.15 -15.86 -0.71
N ILE A 69 -4.82 -15.06 -1.73
CA ILE A 69 -3.57 -14.29 -1.82
C ILE A 69 -3.43 -13.36 -0.61
N MET A 70 -4.49 -12.61 -0.28
CA MET A 70 -4.46 -11.64 0.82
C MET A 70 -4.43 -12.32 2.20
N ALA A 71 -5.00 -13.53 2.32
CA ALA A 71 -4.94 -14.34 3.53
C ALA A 71 -3.60 -15.07 3.69
N HIS A 72 -2.80 -15.19 2.64
CA HIS A 72 -1.53 -15.91 2.65
C HIS A 72 -0.56 -15.31 3.66
N ASP A 73 0.11 -16.14 4.45
CA ASP A 73 0.95 -15.68 5.56
C ASP A 73 2.10 -14.77 5.10
N SER A 74 2.72 -15.07 3.97
CA SER A 74 3.80 -14.24 3.42
C SER A 74 3.31 -12.86 3.00
N MET A 75 2.13 -12.80 2.37
CA MET A 75 1.47 -11.54 2.02
C MET A 75 1.13 -10.73 3.28
N ARG A 76 0.58 -11.38 4.33
CA ARG A 76 0.26 -10.71 5.59
C ARG A 76 1.50 -10.14 6.28
N LYS A 77 2.61 -10.87 6.31
CA LYS A 77 3.89 -10.41 6.87
C LYS A 77 4.45 -9.23 6.09
N TYR A 78 4.42 -9.32 4.75
CA TYR A 78 4.82 -8.22 3.88
C TYR A 78 4.00 -6.96 4.15
N GLN A 79 2.67 -7.07 4.19
CA GLN A 79 1.79 -5.90 4.40
C GLN A 79 1.96 -5.29 5.79
N ALA A 80 2.17 -6.09 6.83
CA ALA A 80 2.46 -5.58 8.17
C ALA A 80 3.78 -4.78 8.21
N ALA A 81 4.87 -5.37 7.70
CA ALA A 81 6.17 -4.70 7.65
C ALA A 81 6.15 -3.44 6.77
N ARG A 82 5.40 -3.48 5.66
CA ARG A 82 5.17 -2.34 4.79
C ARG A 82 4.46 -1.21 5.52
N ALA A 83 3.37 -1.51 6.24
CA ALA A 83 2.60 -0.50 6.97
C ALA A 83 3.45 0.22 8.02
N GLU A 84 4.28 -0.51 8.78
CA GLU A 84 5.20 0.08 9.75
C GLU A 84 6.25 0.99 9.09
N PHE A 85 6.77 0.57 7.93
CA PHE A 85 7.72 1.39 7.17
C PHE A 85 7.06 2.63 6.56
N GLU A 86 5.84 2.53 6.06
CA GLU A 86 5.06 3.66 5.55
C GLU A 86 4.74 4.68 6.65
N GLN A 87 4.41 4.22 7.86
CA GLN A 87 4.23 5.09 9.03
C GLN A 87 5.51 5.86 9.40
N LEU A 88 6.68 5.21 9.30
CA LEU A 88 7.96 5.89 9.48
C LEU A 88 8.17 6.98 8.43
N LEU A 89 7.92 6.67 7.16
CA LEU A 89 8.07 7.63 6.06
C LEU A 89 7.13 8.83 6.21
N ASP A 90 5.87 8.59 6.58
CA ASP A 90 4.91 9.65 6.88
C ASP A 90 5.43 10.55 8.02
N GLY A 91 5.87 9.96 9.13
CA GLY A 91 6.45 10.71 10.24
C GLY A 91 7.65 11.58 9.84
N ILE A 92 8.56 11.02 9.04
CA ILE A 92 9.71 11.78 8.50
C ILE A 92 9.24 12.96 7.64
N ASN A 93 8.28 12.73 6.73
CA ASN A 93 7.75 13.79 5.87
C ASN A 93 7.07 14.90 6.68
N ARG A 94 6.34 14.53 7.74
CA ARG A 94 5.68 15.48 8.64
C ARG A 94 6.69 16.34 9.42
N VAL A 95 7.76 15.76 9.95
CA VAL A 95 8.85 16.52 10.61
C VAL A 95 9.48 17.49 9.62
N ILE A 96 9.79 17.03 8.39
CA ILE A 96 10.38 17.89 7.36
C ILE A 96 9.48 19.08 7.05
N ALA A 97 8.17 18.85 6.88
CA ALA A 97 7.21 19.91 6.62
C ALA A 97 7.12 20.89 7.81
N TYR A 98 7.11 20.38 9.04
CA TYR A 98 7.11 21.19 10.27
C TYR A 98 8.34 22.10 10.35
N SER A 99 9.54 21.56 10.11
CA SER A 99 10.77 22.34 10.07
C SER A 99 10.81 23.34 8.93
N ALA A 100 10.30 22.98 7.74
CA ALA A 100 10.24 23.88 6.59
C ALA A 100 9.32 25.09 6.84
N ALA A 101 8.31 24.94 7.70
CA ALA A 101 7.46 26.04 8.17
C ALA A 101 8.14 26.93 9.24
N GLY A 102 9.43 26.71 9.53
CA GLY A 102 10.21 27.49 10.50
C GLY A 102 10.02 27.07 11.96
N GLN A 103 9.35 25.95 12.21
CA GLN A 103 9.17 25.40 13.56
C GLN A 103 10.39 24.58 14.00
N ASP A 104 10.58 24.40 15.30
CA ASP A 104 11.71 23.65 15.87
C ASP A 104 11.49 22.12 15.76
N PRO A 105 12.28 21.36 14.98
CA PRO A 105 12.12 19.90 14.85
C PRO A 105 12.14 19.15 16.18
N ASP A 106 12.87 19.63 17.20
CA ASP A 106 12.99 18.95 18.49
C ASP A 106 11.70 19.07 19.33
N SER A 107 10.81 19.98 18.95
CA SER A 107 9.47 20.16 19.54
C SER A 107 8.36 19.40 18.79
N PHE A 108 8.70 18.68 17.71
CA PHE A 108 7.71 17.96 16.92
C PHE A 108 7.10 16.79 17.70
N ASP A 109 5.77 16.79 17.82
CA ASP A 109 5.01 15.65 18.34
C ASP A 109 4.50 14.77 17.19
N PRO A 110 5.03 13.54 17.01
CA PRO A 110 4.57 12.62 15.97
C PRO A 110 3.14 12.12 16.19
N THR A 111 2.63 12.20 17.42
CA THR A 111 1.29 11.71 17.82
C THR A 111 0.20 12.78 17.69
N ALA A 112 0.57 14.06 17.63
CA ALA A 112 -0.36 15.13 17.30
C ALA A 112 -0.99 14.82 15.94
N ALA A 113 -2.32 14.82 15.86
CA ALA A 113 -3.01 14.64 14.58
C ALA A 113 -2.49 15.67 13.57
N ALA A 114 -2.41 15.29 12.28
CA ALA A 114 -2.02 16.19 11.20
C ALA A 114 -2.99 17.37 11.14
N SER A 115 -2.71 18.40 11.93
CA SER A 115 -3.46 19.64 11.93
C SER A 115 -3.05 20.36 10.66
N CYS A 116 -3.96 20.31 9.70
CA CYS A 116 -3.95 21.04 8.45
C CYS A 116 -3.34 22.45 8.63
N SER A 117 -2.08 22.66 8.23
CA SER A 117 -1.48 23.99 8.11
C SER A 117 -1.83 24.62 6.74
N GLY A 118 -3.08 24.47 6.34
CA GLY A 118 -3.65 25.11 5.17
C GLY A 118 -4.50 26.29 5.62
N ASP A 119 -3.86 27.43 5.86
CA ASP A 119 -4.52 28.72 5.96
C ASP A 119 -5.31 29.00 4.66
N CYS A 120 -6.57 28.60 4.61
CA CYS A 120 -7.55 29.08 3.63
C CYS A 120 -8.40 30.24 4.18
N SER A 121 -7.98 30.90 5.27
CA SER A 121 -8.78 31.93 5.94
C SER A 121 -8.19 33.34 5.95
N ALA A 122 -7.04 33.57 5.32
CA ALA A 122 -6.42 34.91 5.27
C ALA A 122 -6.72 35.73 3.98
N CYS A 123 -7.79 35.42 3.23
CA CYS A 123 -8.28 36.29 2.14
C CYS A 123 -9.71 36.81 2.37
N GLY A 124 -10.20 36.75 3.61
CA GLY A 124 -11.44 37.41 4.03
C GLY A 124 -11.18 38.80 4.57
N GLY A 125 -10.96 39.78 3.70
CA GLY A 125 -10.75 41.17 4.10
C GLY A 125 -11.16 42.16 3.01
N CYS A 126 -12.44 42.54 3.01
CA CYS A 126 -12.96 43.84 2.58
C CYS A 126 -14.44 43.98 2.99
N HIS A 127 -14.69 44.13 4.30
CA HIS A 127 -15.59 45.14 4.87
C HIS A 127 -15.56 45.14 6.40
#